data_AF-A0A7X8C5L6-F1
#
_entry.id   AF-A0A7X8C5L6-F1
#
_cell.length_a   1.000
_cell.length_b   1.000
_cell.length_c   1.000
_cell.angle_alpha   90.00
_cell.angle_beta   90.00
_cell.angle_gamma   90.00
#
_symmetry.space_group_name_H-M   'P 1'
#
loop_
_entity.id
_entity.type
_entity.pdbx_description
1 polymer ?
#
loop_
_entity_poly.entity_id
_entity_poly.type
_entity_poly.pdbx_seq_one_letter_code
_entity_poly.pdbx_strand_id
1 'polypeptide(L)'
;IIGAIGCIDYGGAISKVPNLICDGLLLEGITGPEGIKVLAAMVPPIGVTLGLLLSKVVKKRIFTNQEVEAIKVAFPMGLCMISEGVIPIAMNDLVRTVVSTSIGCGVCGAISFSFGNGSPVPSGGVFVIPAMSKPLVAVLALLIGSAVTAVLLVLLKKPLTEEQAANIAEEVEEEVDLSSITIN
;
A
#
# COMPACT_ATOMS: atom_id res chain seq x y z
N ILE A 1 8.59 -12.38 -3.72
CA ILE A 1 9.10 -12.16 -2.34
C ILE A 1 9.35 -10.68 -2.10
N ILE A 2 10.24 -10.03 -2.87
CA ILE A 2 10.56 -8.60 -2.73
C ILE A 2 9.31 -7.71 -2.66
N GLY A 3 8.39 -7.86 -3.61
CA GLY A 3 7.15 -7.08 -3.62
C GLY A 3 6.28 -7.29 -2.37
N ALA A 4 6.18 -8.51 -1.85
CA ALA A 4 5.32 -8.80 -0.69
C ALA A 4 5.89 -8.27 0.63
N ILE A 5 7.23 -8.30 0.80
CA ILE A 5 7.89 -7.83 2.02
C ILE A 5 8.00 -6.30 2.01
N GLY A 6 8.21 -5.70 0.84
CA GLY A 6 8.44 -4.27 0.66
C GLY A 6 7.26 -3.35 1.02
N CYS A 7 6.10 -3.88 1.39
CA CYS A 7 4.94 -3.08 1.78
C CYS A 7 4.39 -3.40 3.18
N ILE A 8 5.08 -4.23 3.96
CA ILE A 8 4.57 -4.69 5.27
C ILE A 8 4.38 -3.52 6.25
N ASP A 9 5.34 -2.59 6.28
CA ASP A 9 5.33 -1.43 7.17
C ASP A 9 5.27 -0.10 6.40
N TYR A 10 4.81 -0.13 5.15
CA TYR A 10 4.50 1.05 4.32
C TYR A 10 5.63 2.09 4.22
N GLY A 11 6.91 1.66 4.24
CA GLY A 11 8.07 2.54 4.14
C GLY A 11 8.95 2.57 5.40
N GLY A 12 8.62 1.75 6.40
CA GLY A 12 9.39 1.60 7.62
C GLY A 12 10.69 0.79 7.46
N ALA A 13 11.21 0.29 8.58
CA ALA A 13 12.49 -0.42 8.62
C ALA A 13 12.47 -1.75 7.84
N ILE A 14 11.34 -2.46 7.83
CA ILE A 14 11.20 -3.76 7.15
C ILE A 14 11.23 -3.55 5.64
N SER A 15 10.50 -2.56 5.11
CA SER A 15 10.52 -2.22 3.69
C SER A 15 11.87 -1.71 3.19
N LYS A 16 12.69 -1.09 4.04
CA LYS A 16 14.02 -0.56 3.65
C LYS A 16 15.05 -1.64 3.34
N VAL A 17 15.00 -2.79 4.00
CA VAL A 17 15.93 -3.91 3.75
C VAL A 17 15.86 -4.43 2.31
N PRO A 18 14.69 -4.86 1.77
CA PRO A 18 14.60 -5.29 0.38
C PRO A 18 14.85 -4.14 -0.61
N ASN A 19 14.53 -2.90 -0.26
CA ASN A 19 14.82 -1.75 -1.10
C ASN A 19 16.34 -1.57 -1.31
N LEU A 20 17.12 -1.64 -0.22
CA LEU A 20 18.58 -1.55 -0.28
C LEU A 20 19.19 -2.69 -1.12
N ILE A 21 18.63 -3.90 -1.03
CA ILE A 21 19.07 -5.03 -1.86
C ILE A 21 18.79 -4.75 -3.34
N CYS A 22 17.62 -4.20 -3.68
CA CYS A 22 17.29 -3.85 -5.07
C CYS A 22 18.19 -2.74 -5.61
N ASP A 23 18.45 -1.71 -4.80
CA ASP A 23 19.36 -0.62 -5.15
C ASP A 23 20.79 -1.13 -5.41
N GLY A 24 21.27 -2.06 -4.57
CA GLY A 24 22.57 -2.71 -4.77
C GLY A 24 22.63 -3.52 -6.08
N LEU A 25 21.59 -4.30 -6.37
CA LEU A 25 21.49 -5.06 -7.62
C LEU A 25 21.38 -4.15 -8.86
N LEU A 26 20.75 -2.97 -8.72
CA LEU A 26 20.71 -1.97 -9.78
C LEU A 26 22.12 -1.45 -10.12
N LEU A 27 22.97 -1.23 -9.12
CA LEU A 27 24.37 -0.82 -9.33
C LEU A 27 25.20 -1.88 -10.07
N GLU A 28 24.83 -3.15 -9.93
CA GLU A 28 25.41 -4.27 -10.70
C GLU A 28 24.78 -4.44 -12.09
N GLY A 29 23.84 -3.57 -12.46
CA GLY A 29 23.14 -3.58 -13.77
C GLY A 29 21.91 -4.49 -13.83
N ILE A 30 21.48 -5.07 -12.70
CA ILE A 30 20.31 -5.96 -12.63
C ILE A 30 19.06 -5.11 -12.33
N THR A 31 18.31 -4.78 -13.38
CA THR A 31 17.16 -3.84 -13.30
C THR A 31 15.81 -4.47 -12.93
N GLY A 32 15.71 -5.81 -12.94
CA GLY A 32 14.46 -6.53 -12.66
C GLY A 32 13.91 -6.31 -11.24
N PRO A 33 14.70 -6.57 -10.18
CA PRO A 33 14.30 -6.34 -8.79
C PRO A 33 13.86 -4.89 -8.55
N GLU A 34 14.55 -3.94 -9.17
CA GLU A 34 14.23 -2.53 -9.09
C GLU A 34 12.86 -2.19 -9.68
N GLY A 35 12.53 -2.76 -10.84
CA GLY A 35 11.19 -2.63 -11.42
C GLY A 35 10.09 -3.16 -10.50
N ILE A 36 10.35 -4.28 -9.81
CA ILE A 36 9.41 -4.85 -8.83
C ILE A 36 9.25 -3.90 -7.63
N LYS A 37 10.35 -3.35 -7.11
CA LYS A 37 10.36 -2.43 -5.97
C LYS A 37 9.46 -1.21 -6.23
N VAL A 38 9.70 -0.54 -7.36
CA VAL A 38 8.96 0.67 -7.75
C VAL A 38 7.47 0.37 -7.92
N LEU A 39 7.12 -0.71 -8.63
CA LEU A 39 5.71 -1.06 -8.85
C LEU A 39 5.01 -1.49 -7.56
N ALA A 40 5.66 -2.33 -6.75
CA ALA A 40 5.09 -2.84 -5.50
C ALA A 40 4.82 -1.71 -4.49
N ALA A 41 5.66 -0.68 -4.41
CA ALA A 41 5.44 0.45 -3.51
C ALA A 41 4.18 1.27 -3.85
N MET A 42 3.77 1.28 -5.12
CA MET A 42 2.56 1.99 -5.58
C MET A 42 1.27 1.17 -5.40
N VAL A 43 1.36 -0.16 -5.27
CA VAL A 43 0.20 -1.06 -5.17
C VAL A 43 -0.66 -0.79 -3.93
N PRO A 44 -0.13 -0.58 -2.71
CA PRO A 44 -0.97 -0.35 -1.53
C PRO A 44 -1.89 0.88 -1.64
N PRO A 45 -1.39 2.09 -1.95
CA PRO A 45 -2.25 3.26 -2.05
C PRO A 45 -3.27 3.15 -3.20
N ILE A 46 -2.85 2.67 -4.37
CA ILE A 46 -3.77 2.47 -5.51
C ILE A 46 -4.80 1.37 -5.17
N GLY A 47 -4.36 0.27 -4.57
CA GLY A 47 -5.20 -0.86 -4.20
C GLY A 47 -6.23 -0.52 -3.14
N VAL A 48 -5.90 0.34 -2.16
CA VAL A 48 -6.88 0.84 -1.19
C VAL A 48 -7.88 1.79 -1.85
N THR A 49 -7.44 2.68 -2.75
CA THR A 49 -8.36 3.53 -3.52
C THR A 49 -9.31 2.71 -4.38
N LEU A 50 -8.81 1.68 -5.08
CA LEU A 50 -9.64 0.74 -5.83
C LEU A 50 -10.56 -0.06 -4.89
N GLY A 51 -10.08 -0.44 -3.71
CA GLY A 51 -10.87 -1.09 -2.67
C GLY A 51 -12.07 -0.25 -2.24
N LEU A 52 -11.89 1.06 -2.04
CA LEU A 52 -12.97 1.99 -1.71
C LEU A 52 -13.99 2.11 -2.85
N LEU A 53 -13.53 2.19 -4.10
CA LEU A 53 -14.41 2.23 -5.26
C LEU A 53 -15.21 0.93 -5.37
N LEU A 54 -14.54 -0.21 -5.24
CA LEU A 54 -15.16 -1.53 -5.31
C LEU A 54 -16.17 -1.72 -4.17
N SER A 55 -15.84 -1.29 -2.95
CA SER A 55 -16.72 -1.38 -1.78
C SER A 55 -18.03 -0.61 -1.98
N LYS A 56 -17.98 0.55 -2.65
CA LYS A 56 -19.17 1.31 -3.04
C LYS A 56 -20.00 0.57 -4.10
N VAL A 57 -19.37 -0.03 -5.10
CA VAL A 57 -20.05 -0.79 -6.16
C VAL A 57 -20.79 -2.00 -5.57
N VAL A 58 -20.16 -2.74 -4.65
CA VAL A 58 -20.79 -3.90 -4.00
C VAL A 58 -21.69 -3.54 -2.81
N LYS A 59 -21.90 -2.24 -2.55
CA LYS A 59 -22.69 -1.71 -1.41
C LYS A 59 -22.25 -2.25 -0.04
N LYS A 60 -20.96 -2.56 0.11
CA LYS A 60 -20.34 -3.01 1.35
C LYS A 60 -19.46 -1.90 1.89
N ARG A 61 -19.94 -1.15 2.88
CA ARG A 61 -19.16 -0.09 3.51
C ARG A 61 -18.08 -0.72 4.40
N ILE A 62 -16.82 -0.63 4.00
CA ILE A 62 -15.67 -1.18 4.74
C ILE A 62 -14.68 -0.11 5.22
N PHE A 63 -14.94 1.15 4.87
CA PHE A 63 -14.13 2.30 5.25
C PHE A 63 -14.98 3.35 5.98
N THR A 64 -14.41 3.96 7.01
CA THR A 64 -15.00 5.09 7.75
C THR A 64 -14.91 6.39 6.94
N ASN A 65 -15.62 7.44 7.37
CA ASN A 65 -15.55 8.74 6.71
C ASN A 65 -14.13 9.33 6.73
N GLN A 66 -13.42 9.20 7.86
CA GLN A 66 -12.04 9.65 7.98
C GLN A 66 -11.09 8.84 7.08
N GLU A 67 -11.26 7.52 6.99
CA GLU A 67 -10.48 6.69 6.06
C GLU A 67 -10.74 7.10 4.61
N VAL A 68 -11.97 7.44 4.25
CA VAL A 68 -12.29 7.94 2.91
C VAL A 68 -11.52 9.22 2.59
N GLU A 69 -11.42 10.16 3.54
CA GLU A 69 -10.62 11.37 3.35
C GLU A 69 -9.11 11.05 3.28
N ALA A 70 -8.62 10.16 4.14
CA ALA A 70 -7.23 9.71 4.09
C ALA A 70 -6.89 9.05 2.74
N ILE A 71 -7.80 8.26 2.16
CA ILE A 71 -7.61 7.61 0.85
C ILE A 71 -7.47 8.63 -0.28
N LYS A 72 -8.20 9.75 -0.23
CA LYS A 72 -8.07 10.82 -1.24
C LYS A 72 -6.68 11.45 -1.23
N VAL A 73 -6.05 11.55 -0.07
CA VAL A 73 -4.67 12.06 0.06
C VAL A 73 -3.65 10.96 -0.26
N ALA A 74 -3.91 9.72 0.17
CA ALA A 74 -3.02 8.58 -0.06
C ALA A 74 -2.86 8.24 -1.54
N PHE A 75 -3.89 8.43 -2.37
CA PHE A 75 -3.83 8.14 -3.80
C PHE A 75 -2.73 8.92 -4.55
N PRO A 76 -2.73 10.27 -4.56
CA PRO A 76 -1.68 11.04 -5.24
C PRO A 76 -0.29 10.82 -4.62
N MET A 77 -0.20 10.64 -3.30
CA MET A 77 1.06 10.28 -2.65
C MET A 77 1.59 8.93 -3.17
N GLY A 78 0.70 7.95 -3.31
CA GLY A 78 1.03 6.64 -3.85
C GLY A 78 1.54 6.66 -5.28
N LEU A 79 1.00 7.53 -6.13
CA LEU A 79 1.51 7.72 -7.49
C LEU A 79 2.97 8.22 -7.50
N CYS A 80 3.38 8.92 -6.45
CA CYS A 80 4.76 9.38 -6.26
C CYS A 80 5.62 8.36 -5.48
N MET A 81 5.17 7.11 -5.31
CA MET A 81 5.88 6.07 -4.56
C MET A 81 5.95 6.33 -3.04
N ILE A 82 5.01 7.11 -2.50
CA ILE A 82 4.87 7.37 -1.06
C ILE A 82 3.76 6.46 -0.52
N SER A 83 4.15 5.39 0.17
CA SER A 83 3.21 4.39 0.70
C SER A 83 2.70 4.70 2.11
N GLU A 84 3.34 5.66 2.80
CA GLU A 84 3.05 6.07 4.18
C GLU A 84 1.62 6.59 4.33
N GLY A 85 1.04 7.13 3.25
CA GLY A 85 -0.37 7.54 3.22
C GLY A 85 -1.36 6.43 3.57
N VAL A 86 -0.96 5.17 3.48
CA VAL A 86 -1.79 4.01 3.80
C VAL A 86 -1.81 3.69 5.30
N ILE A 87 -0.81 4.15 6.06
CA ILE A 87 -0.71 3.91 7.52
C ILE A 87 -2.01 4.26 8.27
N PRO A 88 -2.60 5.47 8.13
CA PRO A 88 -3.83 5.81 8.86
C PRO A 88 -5.02 4.89 8.51
N ILE A 89 -5.04 4.31 7.30
CA ILE A 89 -6.09 3.36 6.87
C ILE A 89 -5.79 1.96 7.41
N ALA A 90 -4.51 1.58 7.44
CA ALA A 90 -4.08 0.31 7.98
C ALA A 90 -4.26 0.25 9.51
N MET A 91 -4.16 1.37 10.23
CA MET A 91 -4.32 1.39 11.70
C MET A 91 -5.68 0.88 12.17
N ASN A 92 -6.76 1.10 11.40
CA ASN A 92 -8.09 0.60 11.77
C ASN A 92 -8.27 -0.91 11.59
N ASP A 93 -7.53 -1.53 10.66
CA ASP A 93 -7.55 -2.98 10.43
C ASP A 93 -6.20 -3.43 9.87
N LEU A 94 -5.21 -3.51 10.76
CA LEU A 94 -3.81 -3.70 10.37
C LEU A 94 -3.61 -5.05 9.68
N VAL A 95 -4.13 -6.11 10.29
CA VAL A 95 -3.92 -7.48 9.83
C VAL A 95 -4.49 -7.65 8.42
N ARG A 96 -5.74 -7.24 8.18
CA ARG A 96 -6.36 -7.47 6.87
C ARG A 96 -5.82 -6.54 5.81
N THR A 97 -5.46 -5.31 6.18
CA THR A 97 -4.89 -4.35 5.23
C THR A 97 -3.50 -4.79 4.80
N VAL A 98 -2.60 -5.10 5.74
CA VAL A 98 -1.23 -5.56 5.45
C VAL A 98 -1.21 -6.86 4.68
N VAL A 99 -2.06 -7.85 5.03
CA VAL A 99 -2.12 -9.12 4.28
C VAL A 99 -2.63 -8.88 2.86
N SER A 100 -3.66 -8.06 2.67
CA SER A 100 -4.22 -7.78 1.34
C SER A 100 -3.20 -7.05 0.45
N THR A 101 -2.52 -6.04 0.99
CA THR A 101 -1.52 -5.26 0.24
C THR A 101 -0.29 -6.13 -0.07
N SER A 102 0.19 -6.93 0.89
CA SER A 102 1.33 -7.83 0.70
C SER A 102 1.08 -8.86 -0.40
N ILE A 103 -0.12 -9.44 -0.46
CA ILE A 103 -0.48 -10.38 -1.53
C ILE A 103 -0.56 -9.64 -2.88
N GLY A 104 -1.21 -8.48 -2.95
CA GLY A 104 -1.29 -7.70 -4.20
C GLY A 104 0.07 -7.26 -4.72
N CYS A 105 0.97 -6.82 -3.84
CA CYS A 105 2.35 -6.48 -4.19
C CYS A 105 3.15 -7.71 -4.62
N GLY A 106 2.90 -8.86 -3.99
CA GLY A 106 3.44 -10.15 -4.40
C GLY A 106 3.03 -10.53 -5.83
N VAL A 107 1.74 -10.39 -6.16
CA VAL A 107 1.20 -10.65 -7.51
C VAL A 107 1.78 -9.68 -8.54
N CYS A 108 1.82 -8.39 -8.21
CA CYS A 108 2.45 -7.37 -9.06
C CYS A 108 3.91 -7.72 -9.39
N GLY A 109 4.69 -8.05 -8.36
CA GLY A 109 6.09 -8.46 -8.52
C GLY A 109 6.24 -9.75 -9.32
N ALA A 110 5.36 -10.73 -9.13
CA ALA A 110 5.39 -11.98 -9.89
C ALA A 110 5.12 -11.75 -11.39
N ILE A 111 4.16 -10.89 -11.73
CA ILE A 111 3.88 -10.52 -13.12
C ILE A 111 5.07 -9.75 -13.71
N SER A 112 5.55 -8.71 -13.02
CA SER A 112 6.69 -7.91 -13.51
C SER A 112 7.93 -8.78 -13.76
N PHE A 113 8.23 -9.71 -12.84
CA PHE A 113 9.36 -10.63 -12.96
C PHE A 113 9.18 -11.62 -14.12
N SER A 114 8.00 -12.24 -14.24
CA SER A 114 7.73 -13.26 -15.27
C SER A 114 7.86 -12.73 -16.69
N PHE A 115 7.53 -11.45 -16.89
CA PHE A 115 7.67 -10.78 -18.17
C PHE A 115 9.02 -10.09 -18.36
N GLY A 116 9.95 -10.17 -17.39
CA GLY A 116 11.27 -9.54 -17.45
C GLY A 116 11.20 -8.01 -17.54
N ASN A 117 10.26 -7.39 -16.83
CA ASN A 117 10.18 -5.94 -16.74
C ASN A 117 11.19 -5.43 -15.69
N GLY A 118 12.09 -4.54 -16.10
CA GLY A 118 13.07 -3.89 -15.24
C GLY A 118 12.95 -2.37 -15.27
N SER A 119 13.48 -1.73 -14.23
CA SER A 119 13.56 -0.27 -14.12
C SER A 119 15.01 0.17 -14.00
N PRO A 120 15.48 1.13 -14.81
CA PRO A 120 16.79 1.76 -14.63
C PRO A 120 16.77 2.88 -13.57
N VAL A 121 15.59 3.30 -13.12
CA VAL A 121 15.42 4.41 -12.17
C VAL A 121 15.01 3.85 -10.80
N PRO A 122 15.67 4.27 -9.70
CA PRO A 122 15.46 3.69 -8.38
C PRO A 122 14.19 4.18 -7.66
N SER A 123 13.67 5.36 -8.04
CA SER A 123 12.50 5.97 -7.42
C SER A 123 11.85 7.00 -8.34
N GLY A 124 10.58 7.30 -8.11
CA GLY A 124 9.83 8.31 -8.88
C GLY A 124 8.41 7.89 -9.26
N GLY A 125 7.97 6.71 -8.80
CA GLY A 125 6.58 6.27 -8.90
C GLY A 125 6.09 6.13 -10.35
N VAL A 126 4.89 6.64 -10.63
CA VAL A 126 4.23 6.50 -11.93
C VAL A 126 5.03 7.15 -13.06
N PHE A 127 5.83 8.17 -12.76
CA PHE A 127 6.66 8.89 -13.72
C PHE A 127 7.83 8.04 -14.25
N VAL A 128 8.19 6.96 -13.55
CA VAL A 128 9.25 6.03 -13.96
C VAL A 128 8.75 4.98 -14.95
N ILE A 129 7.45 4.71 -14.99
CA ILE A 129 6.85 3.67 -15.84
C ILE A 129 7.29 3.77 -17.32
N PRO A 130 7.30 4.96 -17.96
CA PRO A 130 7.73 5.09 -19.35
C PRO A 130 9.22 4.76 -19.58
N ALA A 131 10.05 4.88 -18.54
CA ALA A 131 11.48 4.59 -18.60
C ALA A 131 11.81 3.12 -18.31
N MET A 132 10.83 2.31 -17.90
CA MET A 132 11.01 0.88 -17.68
C MET A 132 11.17 0.12 -19.00
N SER A 133 11.78 -1.06 -18.96
CA SER A 133 12.01 -1.88 -20.15
C SER A 133 10.71 -2.29 -20.86
N LYS A 134 9.62 -2.49 -20.11
CA LYS A 134 8.30 -2.86 -20.66
C LYS A 134 7.18 -2.05 -19.97
N PRO A 135 6.97 -0.79 -20.36
CA PRO A 135 6.01 0.11 -19.69
C PRO A 135 4.57 -0.43 -19.65
N LEU A 136 4.12 -1.06 -20.75
CA LEU A 136 2.77 -1.65 -20.80
C LEU A 136 2.59 -2.79 -19.80
N VAL A 137 3.62 -3.63 -19.63
CA VAL A 137 3.60 -4.71 -18.64
C VAL A 137 3.63 -4.13 -17.24
N ALA A 138 4.42 -3.07 -17.02
CA ALA A 138 4.50 -2.39 -15.73
C ALA A 138 3.12 -1.83 -15.29
N VAL A 139 2.40 -1.17 -16.20
CA VAL A 139 1.02 -0.70 -15.94
C VAL A 139 0.08 -1.87 -15.66
N LEU A 140 0.12 -2.92 -16.48
CA LEU A 140 -0.74 -4.09 -16.26
C LEU A 140 -0.45 -4.78 -14.93
N ALA A 141 0.82 -4.98 -14.59
CA ALA A 141 1.23 -5.59 -13.32
C ALA A 141 0.79 -4.75 -12.12
N LEU A 142 0.93 -3.42 -12.20
CA LEU A 142 0.48 -2.48 -11.18
C LEU A 142 -1.05 -2.54 -10.99
N LEU A 143 -1.80 -2.50 -12.09
CA LEU A 143 -3.26 -2.55 -12.06
C LEU A 143 -3.78 -3.89 -11.54
N ILE A 144 -3.21 -5.01 -11.98
CA ILE A 144 -3.61 -6.35 -11.52
C ILE A 144 -3.28 -6.53 -10.04
N GLY A 145 -2.08 -6.14 -9.59
CA GLY A 145 -1.71 -6.21 -8.18
C GLY A 145 -2.63 -5.34 -7.30
N SER A 146 -2.93 -4.13 -7.74
CA SER A 146 -3.83 -3.21 -7.04
C SER A 146 -5.28 -3.74 -7.02
N ALA A 147 -5.73 -4.37 -8.10
CA ALA A 147 -7.05 -5.00 -8.16
C ALA A 147 -7.15 -6.20 -7.22
N VAL A 148 -6.09 -7.02 -7.10
CA VAL A 148 -6.03 -8.12 -6.13
C VAL A 148 -6.13 -7.57 -4.71
N THR A 149 -5.37 -6.52 -4.37
CA THR A 149 -5.49 -5.83 -3.07
C THR A 149 -6.92 -5.36 -2.83
N ALA A 150 -7.55 -4.70 -3.80
CA ALA A 150 -8.91 -4.19 -3.68
C ALA A 150 -9.94 -5.31 -3.41
N VAL A 151 -9.85 -6.40 -4.16
CA VAL A 151 -10.73 -7.57 -4.00
C VAL A 151 -10.53 -8.20 -2.63
N LEU A 152 -9.28 -8.40 -2.19
CA LEU A 152 -8.98 -8.96 -0.87
C LEU A 152 -9.49 -8.08 0.26
N LEU A 153 -9.30 -6.76 0.18
CA LEU A 153 -9.84 -5.82 1.17
C LEU A 153 -11.36 -5.92 1.26
N VAL A 154 -12.06 -5.95 0.13
CA VAL A 154 -13.52 -6.06 0.10
C VAL A 154 -14.00 -7.41 0.63
N LEU A 155 -13.29 -8.50 0.37
CA LEU A 155 -13.65 -9.83 0.87
C LEU A 155 -13.38 -9.96 2.38
N LEU A 156 -12.20 -9.54 2.83
CA LEU A 156 -11.71 -9.76 4.18
C LEU A 156 -12.23 -8.73 5.18
N LYS A 157 -12.34 -7.44 4.84
CA LYS A 157 -12.87 -6.42 5.76
C LYS A 157 -14.35 -6.68 6.01
N LYS A 158 -14.78 -6.51 7.27
CA LYS A 158 -16.20 -6.64 7.66
C LYS A 158 -16.95 -5.37 7.25
N PRO A 159 -18.25 -5.47 6.93
CA PRO A 159 -19.06 -4.27 6.74
C PRO A 159 -19.15 -3.50 8.07
N LEU A 160 -18.97 -2.19 8.00
CA LEU A 160 -19.12 -1.27 9.12
C LEU A 160 -20.60 -0.89 9.29
N THR A 161 -21.04 -0.74 10.53
CA THR A 161 -22.33 -0.10 10.83
C THR A 161 -22.25 1.41 10.59
N GLU A 162 -23.40 2.09 10.50
CA GLU A 162 -23.48 3.55 10.36
C GLU A 162 -22.71 4.28 11.48
N GLU A 163 -22.81 3.77 12.70
CA GLU A 163 -22.13 4.31 13.90
C GLU A 163 -20.61 4.13 13.83
N GLN A 164 -20.14 2.95 13.44
CA GLN A 164 -18.71 2.65 13.24
C GLN A 164 -18.09 3.43 12.08
N ALA A 165 -18.91 3.80 11.09
CA ALA A 165 -18.43 4.57 9.96
C ALA A 165 -18.39 6.10 10.22
N ALA A 166 -19.10 6.56 11.26
CA ALA A 166 -19.15 7.94 11.72
C ALA A 166 -18.08 8.27 12.77
N ASN A 167 -17.73 7.32 13.65
CA ASN A 167 -16.78 7.51 14.74
C ASN A 167 -15.46 6.77 14.50
N ILE A 168 -14.32 7.46 14.69
CA ILE A 168 -13.17 7.03 15.53
C ILE A 168 -12.39 8.31 15.87
N ALA A 169 -12.55 8.74 17.12
CA ALA A 169 -11.64 9.64 17.84
C ALA A 169 -11.73 9.44 19.37
N GLU A 170 -12.77 8.78 19.91
CA GLU A 170 -12.93 8.65 21.37
C GLU A 170 -12.24 7.41 22.01
N GLU A 171 -11.90 6.34 21.28
CA GLU A 171 -11.31 5.13 21.92
C GLU A 171 -9.80 5.21 22.21
N VAL A 172 -9.09 6.28 21.80
CA VAL A 172 -7.65 6.44 22.11
C VAL A 172 -7.38 7.58 23.11
N GLU A 173 -8.39 8.38 23.45
CA GLU A 173 -8.33 9.41 24.50
C GLU A 173 -9.07 9.00 25.79
N GLU A 174 -9.17 7.70 26.11
CA GLU A 174 -9.33 7.31 27.52
C GLU A 174 -8.02 7.63 28.26
N GLU A 175 -7.93 8.88 28.70
CA GLU A 175 -7.25 9.39 29.88
C GLU A 175 -6.02 8.58 30.34
N VAL A 176 -4.83 8.93 29.85
CA VAL A 176 -3.68 8.98 30.76
C VAL A 176 -3.87 10.25 31.59
N ASP A 177 -4.70 10.15 32.63
CA ASP A 177 -4.88 11.21 33.62
C ASP A 177 -3.57 11.40 34.42
N LEU A 178 -2.68 12.24 33.88
CA LEU A 178 -1.43 12.65 34.51
C LEU A 178 -1.65 13.56 35.72
N SER A 179 -2.90 13.91 36.09
CA SER A 179 -3.17 14.70 37.29
C SER A 179 -2.91 13.95 38.60
N SER A 180 -2.72 12.63 38.54
CA SER A 180 -2.39 11.78 39.69
C SER A 180 -0.88 11.66 40.00
N ILE A 181 0.02 12.19 39.16
CA ILE A 181 1.46 12.14 39.41
C ILE A 181 1.87 13.29 40.34
N THR A 182 1.87 13.01 41.64
CA THR A 182 2.49 13.91 42.63
C THR A 182 3.98 13.60 42.69
N ILE A 183 4.82 14.53 42.22
CA ILE A 183 6.27 14.46 42.44
C ILE A 183 6.51 14.98 43.85
N ASN A 184 6.90 14.08 44.77
CA ASN A 184 7.28 14.40 46.15
C ASN A 184 8.80 14.27 46.30
#